data_AF-A0A9E3Z2M5-F1
#
_entry.id   AF-A0A9E3Z2M5-F1
#
_cell.length_a   1.000
_cell.length_b   1.000
_cell.length_c   1.000
_cell.angle_alpha   90.00
_cell.angle_beta   90.00
_cell.angle_gamma   90.00
#
_symmetry.space_group_name_H-M   'P 1'
#
loop_
_entity.id
_entity.type
_entity.pdbx_description
1 polymer ?
#
loop_
_entity_poly.entity_id
_entity_poly.type
_entity_poly.pdbx_seq_one_letter_code
_entity_poly.pdbx_strand_id
1 'polypeptide(L)' 'MRAKLTGTDAYLAEWRRSEPEPCGDDLEAEADAFAGQIEGEYPQERVRAIVDNKGHAPEA' A
#
# COMPACT_ATOMS: atom_id res chain seq x y z
N MET A 1 -1.07 -16.45 5.39
CA MET A 1 -0.52 -15.07 5.53
C MET A 1 0.36 -14.98 6.77
N ARG A 2 1.49 -14.26 6.72
CA ARG A 2 2.43 -14.10 7.87
C ARG A 2 1.82 -13.38 9.09
N ALA A 3 0.73 -12.63 8.90
CA ALA A 3 0.05 -11.89 9.96
C ALA A 3 -0.84 -12.74 10.89
N LYS A 4 -0.99 -14.05 10.65
CA LYS A 4 -1.85 -14.97 11.44
C LYS A 4 -3.32 -14.55 11.59
N LEU A 5 -3.81 -13.61 10.77
CA LEU A 5 -5.25 -13.31 10.68
C LEU A 5 -5.93 -14.47 9.93
N THR A 6 -6.71 -15.27 10.66
CA THR A 6 -7.43 -16.44 10.12
C THR A 6 -8.93 -16.18 10.22
N GLY A 7 -9.51 -15.65 9.16
CA GLY A 7 -10.95 -15.37 9.05
C GLY A 7 -11.20 -14.12 8.21
N THR A 8 -12.22 -14.16 7.36
CA THR A 8 -12.60 -13.05 6.46
C THR A 8 -12.88 -11.77 7.25
N ASP A 9 -13.53 -11.87 8.41
CA ASP A 9 -13.89 -10.72 9.24
C ASP A 9 -12.68 -10.01 9.85
N ALA A 10 -11.65 -10.75 10.25
CA ALA A 10 -10.43 -10.17 10.81
C ALA A 10 -9.62 -9.38 9.77
N TYR A 11 -9.75 -9.74 8.49
CA TYR A 11 -9.11 -9.03 7.38
C TYR A 11 -9.89 -7.75 7.00
N LEU A 12 -11.22 -7.83 7.00
CA LEU A 12 -12.08 -6.67 6.68
C LEU A 12 -12.09 -5.61 7.80
N ALA A 13 -11.95 -6.02 9.06
CA ALA A 13 -11.93 -5.11 10.20
C ALA A 13 -10.75 -4.10 10.15
N GLU A 14 -9.64 -4.49 9.54
CA GLU A 14 -8.46 -3.62 9.38
C GLU A 14 -8.49 -2.79 8.08
N TRP A 15 -9.44 -3.06 7.19
CA TRP A 15 -9.54 -2.30 5.94
C TRP A 15 -10.08 -0.90 6.22
N ARG A 16 -9.22 0.10 6.04
CA ARG A 16 -9.59 1.52 6.10
C ARG A 16 -9.55 2.11 4.70
N ARG A 17 -10.60 2.85 4.32
CA ARG A 17 -10.55 3.76 3.17
C ARG A 17 -9.89 5.06 3.62
N SER A 18 -9.00 5.60 2.80
CA SER A 18 -8.45 6.94 3.01
C SER A 18 -9.48 8.01 2.65
N GLU A 19 -9.16 9.25 3.04
CA GLU A 19 -9.84 10.41 2.47
C GLU A 19 -9.55 10.49 0.96
N PRO A 20 -10.51 10.97 0.15
CA PRO A 20 -10.29 11.21 -1.26
C PRO A 20 -9.31 12.37 -1.47
N GLU A 21 -8.39 12.20 -2.42
CA GLU A 21 -7.45 13.22 -2.83
C GLU A 21 -7.95 13.90 -4.13
N PRO A 22 -7.76 15.22 -4.30
CA PRO A 22 -8.03 15.88 -5.57
C PRO A 22 -7.16 15.31 -6.69
N CYS A 23 -7.74 15.03 -7.85
CA CYS A 23 -7.03 14.63 -9.07
C CYS A 23 -7.62 15.38 -10.28
N GLY A 24 -6.85 15.49 -11.36
CA GLY A 24 -7.29 16.13 -12.60
C GLY A 24 -8.39 15.37 -13.34
N ASP A 25 -8.85 15.95 -14.45
CA ASP A 25 -9.92 15.37 -15.29
C ASP A 25 -9.46 14.12 -16.07
N ASP A 26 -8.15 13.96 -16.28
CA ASP A 26 -7.56 12.78 -16.93
C ASP A 26 -7.17 11.75 -15.87
N LEU A 27 -8.13 10.92 -15.48
CA LEU A 27 -7.96 9.91 -14.44
C LEU A 27 -6.93 8.84 -14.80
N GLU A 28 -6.72 8.54 -16.09
CA GLU A 28 -5.74 7.55 -16.52
C GLU A 28 -4.33 8.10 -16.29
N ALA A 29 -4.09 9.34 -16.70
CA ALA A 29 -2.80 10.00 -16.49
C ALA A 29 -2.45 10.17 -15.00
N GLU A 30 -3.45 10.51 -14.16
CA GLU A 30 -3.27 10.62 -12.70
C GLU A 30 -2.95 9.25 -12.08
N ALA A 31 -3.64 8.19 -12.51
CA ALA A 31 -3.38 6.83 -12.03
C ALA A 31 -1.97 6.35 -12.41
N ASP A 32 -1.54 6.57 -13.66
CA ASP A 32 -0.20 6.20 -14.13
C ASP A 32 0.90 6.97 -13.38
N ALA A 33 0.70 8.28 -13.16
CA ALA A 33 1.64 9.10 -12.41
C ALA A 33 1.79 8.61 -10.96
N PHE A 34 0.67 8.34 -10.29
CA PHE A 34 0.68 7.87 -8.91
C PHE A 34 1.23 6.44 -8.79
N ALA A 35 0.94 5.55 -9.75
CA ALA A 35 1.53 4.23 -9.83
C ALA A 35 3.07 4.31 -9.94
N GLY A 36 3.57 5.17 -10.84
CA GLY A 36 5.01 5.41 -10.98
C GLY A 36 5.66 5.97 -9.72
N GLN A 37 4.96 6.85 -8.99
CA GLN A 37 5.42 7.32 -7.68
C GLN A 37 5.54 6.18 -6.67
N ILE A 38 4.52 5.32 -6.55
CA ILE A 38 4.54 4.16 -5.65
C ILE A 38 5.69 3.22 -6.02
N GLU A 39 5.89 2.92 -7.31
CA GLU A 39 7.00 2.08 -7.76
C GLU A 39 8.37 2.65 -7.38
N GLY A 40 8.54 3.97 -7.50
CA GLY A 40 9.75 4.67 -7.08
C GLY A 40 9.96 4.69 -5.55
N GLU A 41 8.90 4.88 -4.78
CA GLU A 41 8.94 4.90 -3.31
C GLU A 41 9.14 3.52 -2.70
N TYR A 42 8.70 2.46 -3.40
CA TYR A 42 8.77 1.07 -2.96
C TYR A 42 9.67 0.22 -3.85
N PRO A 43 10.98 0.49 -3.91
CA PRO A 43 11.92 -0.38 -4.59
C PRO A 43 11.97 -1.76 -3.92
N GLN A 44 12.42 -2.77 -4.67
CA GLN A 44 12.42 -4.18 -4.25
C GLN A 44 13.02 -4.39 -2.84
N GLU A 45 14.07 -3.67 -2.51
CA GLU A 45 14.78 -3.75 -1.22
C GLU A 45 13.86 -3.35 -0.05
N ARG A 46 13.12 -2.25 -0.23
CA ARG A 46 12.19 -1.71 0.78
C ARG A 46 11.01 -2.64 0.96
N VAL A 47 10.44 -3.15 -0.15
CA VAL A 47 9.34 -4.12 -0.09
C VAL A 47 9.78 -5.37 0.68
N ARG A 48 10.99 -5.86 0.42
CA ARG A 48 11.54 -7.01 1.15
C ARG A 48 11.65 -6.74 2.65
N ALA A 49 12.17 -5.58 3.06
CA ALA A 49 12.26 -5.19 4.46
C ALA A 49 10.88 -5.14 5.14
N ILE A 50 9.87 -4.60 4.45
CA ILE A 50 8.48 -4.57 4.95
C ILE A 50 7.93 -5.98 5.15
N VAL A 51 8.14 -6.88 4.19
CA VAL A 51 7.68 -8.28 4.27
C VAL A 51 8.35 -9.04 5.43
N ASP A 52 9.62 -8.77 5.68
CA ASP A 52 10.35 -9.34 6.82
C ASP A 52 9.91 -8.72 8.14
N ASN A 53 9.54 -7.44 8.15
CA ASN A 53 8.92 -6.73 9.27
C ASN A 53 7.39 -6.91 9.36
N LYS A 54 6.87 -8.06 8.89
CA LYS A 54 5.45 -8.45 9.01
C LYS A 54 4.45 -7.42 8.48
N GLY A 55 4.83 -6.61 7.48
CA GLY A 55 3.97 -5.60 6.87
C GLY A 55 4.11 -4.19 7.45
N HIS A 56 5.03 -3.97 8.38
CA HIS A 56 5.32 -2.63 8.90
C HIS A 56 6.44 -1.95 8.12
N ALA A 57 6.26 -0.67 7.80
CA ALA A 57 7.28 0.15 7.18
C ALA A 57 8.57 0.14 8.04
N PRO A 58 9.77 0.09 7.43
CA PRO A 58 11.00 0.33 8.17
C PRO A 58 10.98 1.76 8.73
N GLU A 59 11.36 1.94 10.00
CA GLU A 59 11.54 3.28 10.57
C GLU A 59 12.59 4.05 9.75
N ALA A 60 12.32 5.34 9.49
CA ALA A 60 13.15 6.21 8.66
C ALA A 60 14.45 6.63 9.37
#